data_AF-A0AAE0F5W7-F1
#
_entry.id   AF-A0AAE0F5W7-F1
#
_cell.length_a   1.000
_cell.length_b   1.000
_cell.length_c   1.000
_cell.angle_alpha   90.00
_cell.angle_beta   90.00
_cell.angle_gamma   90.00
#
_symmetry.space_group_name_H-M   'P 1'
#
loop_
_entity.id
_entity.type
_entity.pdbx_description
1 polymer ?
#
loop_
_entity_poly.entity_id
_entity_poly.type
_entity_poly.pdbx_seq_one_letter_code
_entity_poly.pdbx_strand_id
1 'polypeptide(L)'
;MGIRCWMLLTPGALHLFARLTTYDDNSCTSAKISVVPCLRKACLLKFKLTGGVQGREPLCLPWRPNDILQTVSKEVLSCLDQEPRGQLTNEVHTLIAHRVSELIRPGLDYAARRKGKKTKFSDAPKRRPLRFARFDRVVCLVGGDRQWASGNIQSLNEVDPSNPTVVFPYVVKTDPPQGRLISVPSDENDTVRAEVCFGQREGAMWFTLFCMPATPNKSRRFGVGDRVACAVEDETGDYSSWLPGTVLEMEYCFEEAAKKLLPDWEWDGVHGRVPYQVQLDTGVKVLVHRDEHWLVRDLRLQEAGIRQAANGVHCCKRIERRQRNGVWQAVDHKTCKVRPCDPPESDDSD
;
A
#
# COMPACT_ATOMS: atom_id res chain seq x y z
N MET A 1 -16.71 20.31 1.85
CA MET A 1 -16.31 18.90 2.11
C MET A 1 -17.43 17.96 1.68
N GLY A 2 -17.20 17.08 0.70
CA GLY A 2 -18.20 16.13 0.22
C GLY A 2 -17.77 14.69 0.50
N ILE A 3 -18.49 13.99 1.38
CA ILE A 3 -18.28 12.57 1.65
C ILE A 3 -19.22 11.78 0.74
N ARG A 4 -18.68 10.89 -0.10
CA ARG A 4 -19.50 9.93 -0.86
C ARG A 4 -19.25 8.53 -0.32
N CYS A 5 -20.21 7.96 0.40
CA CYS A 5 -20.19 6.55 0.76
C CYS A 5 -20.94 5.73 -0.29
N TRP A 6 -20.56 4.48 -0.42
CA TRP A 6 -21.17 3.45 -1.26
C TRP A 6 -21.34 2.24 -0.35
N MET A 7 -22.52 1.65 -0.33
CA MET A 7 -22.78 0.42 0.41
C MET A 7 -23.26 -0.62 -0.58
N LEU A 8 -22.61 -1.77 -0.60
CA LEU A 8 -23.01 -2.91 -1.40
C LEU A 8 -23.47 -4.02 -0.45
N LEU A 9 -24.75 -4.36 -0.56
CA LEU A 9 -25.36 -5.46 0.17
C LEU A 9 -25.42 -6.67 -0.76
N THR A 10 -24.62 -7.71 -0.46
CA THR A 10 -24.74 -9.01 -1.13
C THR A 10 -25.32 -10.04 -0.15
N PRO A 11 -26.04 -11.07 -0.62
CA PRO A 11 -26.45 -12.16 0.25
C PRO A 11 -25.20 -12.79 0.91
N GLY A 12 -25.08 -12.65 2.23
CA GLY A 12 -23.98 -13.22 3.02
C GLY A 12 -22.76 -12.31 3.27
N ALA A 13 -22.71 -11.08 2.74
CA ALA A 13 -21.63 -10.13 3.07
C ALA A 13 -22.06 -8.66 2.98
N LEU A 14 -21.54 -7.84 3.90
CA LEU A 14 -21.75 -6.40 3.94
C LEU A 14 -20.45 -5.70 3.53
N HIS A 15 -20.41 -5.09 2.34
CA HIS A 15 -19.25 -4.34 1.88
C HIS A 15 -19.56 -2.84 1.84
N LEU A 16 -18.86 -2.06 2.67
CA LEU A 16 -19.01 -0.60 2.75
C LEU A 16 -17.74 0.06 2.18
N PHE A 17 -17.91 0.87 1.13
CA PHE A 17 -16.84 1.61 0.47
C PHE A 17 -17.10 3.11 0.62
N ALA A 18 -16.24 3.87 1.32
CA ALA A 18 -16.35 5.33 1.35
C ALA A 18 -15.23 5.99 0.56
N ARG A 19 -15.58 6.95 -0.29
CA ARG A 19 -14.64 7.83 -0.98
C ARG A 19 -14.88 9.27 -0.54
N LEU A 20 -13.93 9.84 0.20
CA LEU A 20 -13.92 11.26 0.52
C LEU A 20 -13.41 12.06 -0.69
N THR A 21 -14.13 13.11 -1.06
CA THR A 21 -13.69 14.10 -2.05
C THR A 21 -13.76 15.49 -1.43
N THR A 22 -12.61 16.11 -1.22
CA THR A 22 -12.52 17.48 -0.75
C THR A 22 -12.57 18.43 -1.95
N TYR A 23 -13.60 19.28 -1.98
CA TYR A 23 -13.60 20.48 -2.81
C TYR A 23 -13.34 21.66 -1.87
N ASP A 24 -12.40 22.52 -2.25
CA ASP A 24 -12.17 23.81 -1.62
C ASP A 24 -13.30 24.74 -2.03
N ASP A 25 -14.22 25.03 -1.10
CA ASP A 25 -15.08 26.20 -1.17
C ASP A 25 -15.63 26.56 0.22
N ASN A 26 -15.53 27.84 0.56
CA ASN A 26 -15.89 28.45 1.84
C ASN A 26 -17.42 28.65 1.98
N SER A 27 -18.18 27.60 2.29
CA SER A 27 -19.62 27.78 2.64
C SER A 27 -20.14 26.81 3.71
N CYS A 28 -21.14 27.28 4.48
CA CYS A 28 -21.75 26.62 5.64
C CYS A 28 -22.44 25.29 5.22
N THR A 29 -22.32 24.26 6.05
CA THR A 29 -22.70 22.88 5.73
C THR A 29 -24.18 22.58 6.00
N SER A 30 -24.90 22.12 4.98
CA SER A 30 -26.16 21.37 5.14
C SER A 30 -26.00 19.96 4.56
N ALA A 31 -26.65 18.96 5.16
CA ALA A 31 -26.59 17.57 4.73
C ALA A 31 -27.86 17.19 3.97
N LYS A 32 -27.72 16.71 2.72
CA LYS A 32 -28.81 16.12 1.96
C LYS A 32 -28.47 14.66 1.68
N ILE A 33 -29.34 13.77 2.13
CA ILE A 33 -29.20 12.33 1.94
C ILE A 33 -30.14 11.93 0.83
N SER A 34 -29.66 11.12 -0.12
CA SER A 34 -30.47 10.66 -1.25
C SER A 34 -30.24 9.17 -1.43
N VAL A 35 -31.27 8.38 -1.14
CA VAL A 35 -31.28 6.94 -1.39
C VAL A 35 -31.76 6.73 -2.81
N VAL A 36 -30.96 6.09 -3.66
CA VAL A 36 -31.36 5.76 -5.03
C VAL A 36 -31.61 4.26 -5.10
N PRO A 37 -32.85 3.81 -5.36
CA PRO A 37 -33.13 2.40 -5.61
C PRO A 37 -32.43 1.98 -6.91
N CYS A 38 -31.56 0.96 -6.84
CA CYS A 38 -30.95 0.39 -8.05
C CYS A 38 -31.68 -0.91 -8.43
N LEU A 39 -32.03 -1.06 -9.70
CA LEU A 39 -32.86 -2.15 -10.25
C LEU A 39 -32.23 -3.56 -10.16
N ARG A 40 -31.04 -3.72 -9.56
CA ARG A 40 -30.37 -5.01 -9.36
C ARG A 40 -29.82 -5.12 -7.94
N LYS A 41 -30.62 -5.65 -7.01
CA LYS A 41 -30.25 -6.19 -5.66
C LYS A 41 -29.27 -5.37 -4.79
N ALA A 42 -28.99 -4.11 -5.09
CA ALA A 42 -28.05 -3.26 -4.39
C ALA A 42 -28.69 -1.89 -4.10
N CYS A 43 -28.61 -1.44 -2.85
CA CYS A 43 -29.08 -0.12 -2.46
C CYS A 43 -27.93 0.89 -2.54
N LEU A 44 -28.09 1.94 -3.34
CA LEU A 44 -27.09 2.99 -3.47
C LEU A 44 -27.42 4.14 -2.50
N LEU A 45 -26.69 4.22 -1.38
CA LEU A 45 -26.79 5.34 -0.44
C LEU A 45 -25.86 6.47 -0.89
N LYS A 46 -26.41 7.55 -1.45
CA LYS A 46 -25.62 8.71 -1.86
C LYS A 46 -25.71 9.80 -0.80
N PHE A 47 -24.60 10.02 -0.11
CA PHE A 47 -24.45 11.16 0.80
C PHE A 47 -23.96 12.37 -0.01
N LYS A 48 -24.68 13.49 0.07
CA LYS A 48 -24.24 14.75 -0.53
C LYS A 48 -24.37 15.87 0.51
N LEU A 49 -23.26 16.22 1.14
CA LEU A 49 -23.15 17.46 1.91
C LEU A 49 -23.05 18.61 0.91
N THR A 50 -24.14 19.35 0.70
CA THR A 50 -24.15 20.53 -0.19
C THR A 50 -24.60 21.75 0.57
N GLY A 51 -23.92 22.88 0.36
CA GLY A 51 -24.46 24.20 0.70
C GLY A 51 -25.53 24.56 -0.33
N GLY A 52 -26.79 24.61 0.09
CA GLY A 52 -27.90 25.11 -0.73
C GLY A 52 -28.47 26.36 -0.10
N VAL A 53 -28.36 27.50 -0.80
CA VAL A 53 -29.07 28.74 -0.46
C VAL A 53 -30.42 28.70 -1.15
N GLN A 54 -31.50 28.62 -0.39
CA GLN A 54 -32.79 29.17 -0.79
C GLN A 54 -33.64 29.48 0.46
N GLY A 55 -33.68 30.76 0.82
CA GLY A 55 -34.88 31.41 1.36
C GLY A 55 -35.16 31.41 2.86
N ARG A 56 -34.32 30.84 3.74
CA ARG A 56 -34.39 31.09 5.20
C ARG A 56 -32.98 31.11 5.80
N GLU A 57 -32.74 32.02 6.73
CA GLU A 57 -31.46 32.17 7.43
C GLU A 57 -31.01 30.82 8.04
N PRO A 58 -29.83 30.30 7.67
CA PRO A 58 -29.32 29.09 8.28
C PRO A 58 -28.74 29.41 9.65
N LEU A 59 -29.37 28.87 10.69
CA LEU A 59 -28.72 28.69 12.00
C LEU A 59 -27.50 27.76 11.80
N CYS A 60 -26.31 28.35 11.60
CA CYS A 60 -25.04 27.62 11.59
C CYS A 60 -24.74 27.13 13.02
N LEU A 61 -25.38 26.05 13.45
CA LEU A 61 -25.02 25.37 14.70
C LEU A 61 -23.76 24.52 14.49
N PRO A 62 -22.76 24.59 15.39
CA PRO A 62 -21.56 23.78 15.29
C PRO A 62 -21.89 22.34 15.65
N TRP A 63 -22.14 21.51 14.64
CA TRP A 63 -22.27 20.07 14.84
C TRP A 63 -20.97 19.53 15.46
N ARG A 64 -21.06 18.88 16.62
CA ARG A 64 -19.92 18.18 17.19
C ARG A 64 -19.63 16.94 16.32
N PRO A 65 -18.38 16.48 16.21
CA PRO A 65 -18.03 15.27 15.45
C PRO A 65 -18.91 14.06 15.78
N ASN A 66 -19.27 13.90 17.06
CA ASN A 66 -20.17 12.84 17.52
C ASN A 66 -21.60 12.98 16.99
N ASP A 67 -22.09 14.21 16.81
CA ASP A 67 -23.45 14.45 16.29
C ASP A 67 -23.55 14.04 14.81
N ILE A 68 -22.47 14.27 14.05
CA ILE A 68 -22.37 13.83 12.64
C ILE A 68 -22.34 12.30 12.57
N LEU A 69 -21.54 11.64 13.41
CA LEU A 69 -21.45 10.17 13.46
C LEU A 69 -22.78 9.53 13.83
N GLN A 70 -23.46 10.06 14.85
CA GLN A 70 -24.77 9.58 15.29
C GLN A 70 -25.83 9.77 14.20
N THR A 71 -25.82 10.92 13.52
CA THR A 71 -26.77 11.21 12.45
C THR A 71 -26.58 10.30 11.24
N VAL A 72 -25.33 10.11 10.79
CA VAL A 72 -25.05 9.22 9.64
C VAL A 72 -25.36 7.77 10.00
N SER A 73 -24.99 7.31 11.20
CA SER A 73 -25.31 5.96 11.67
C SER A 73 -26.82 5.73 11.73
N LYS A 74 -27.58 6.66 12.31
CA LYS A 74 -29.04 6.58 12.40
C LYS A 74 -29.70 6.50 11.04
N GLU A 75 -29.24 7.30 10.07
CA GLU A 75 -29.83 7.29 8.73
C GLU A 75 -29.53 5.99 7.98
N VAL A 76 -28.29 5.48 8.07
CA VAL A 76 -27.90 4.20 7.46
C VAL A 76 -28.76 3.08 8.02
N LEU A 77 -28.94 3.03 9.35
CA LEU A 77 -29.78 2.03 10.01
C LEU A 77 -31.26 2.17 9.61
N SER A 78 -31.80 3.39 9.58
CA SER A 78 -33.18 3.62 9.14
C SER A 78 -33.44 3.20 7.69
N CYS A 79 -32.45 3.32 6.80
CA CYS A 79 -32.59 2.85 5.42
C CYS A 79 -32.57 1.32 5.34
N LEU A 80 -31.81 0.67 6.22
CA LEU A 80 -31.70 -0.78 6.28
C LEU A 80 -32.93 -1.44 6.91
N ASP A 81 -33.52 -0.82 7.93
CA ASP A 81 -34.74 -1.31 8.59
C ASP A 81 -35.99 -1.25 7.68
N GLN A 82 -35.95 -0.46 6.61
CA GLN A 82 -37.02 -0.39 5.61
C GLN A 82 -36.94 -1.49 4.55
N GLU A 83 -35.86 -2.27 4.48
CA GLU A 83 -35.82 -3.44 3.59
C GLU A 83 -36.67 -4.58 4.17
N PRO A 84 -37.50 -5.26 3.36
CA PRO A 84 -38.38 -6.34 3.83
C PRO A 84 -37.65 -7.64 4.25
N ARG A 85 -36.33 -7.59 4.48
CA ARG A 85 -35.46 -8.73 4.76
C ARG A 85 -35.25 -8.93 6.27
N GLY A 86 -36.33 -9.02 7.03
CA GLY A 86 -36.30 -9.33 8.46
C GLY A 86 -35.69 -8.21 9.33
N GLN A 87 -36.06 -8.18 10.61
CA GLN A 87 -35.46 -7.24 11.56
C GLN A 87 -33.97 -7.54 11.70
N LEU A 88 -33.14 -6.52 11.52
CA LEU A 88 -31.71 -6.62 11.81
C LEU A 88 -31.52 -6.85 13.32
N THR A 89 -30.56 -7.70 13.68
CA THR A 89 -30.22 -7.92 15.08
C THR A 89 -29.41 -6.73 15.62
N ASN A 90 -29.47 -6.51 16.94
CA ASN A 90 -28.68 -5.48 17.61
C ASN A 90 -27.17 -5.60 17.34
N GLU A 91 -26.66 -6.83 17.18
CA GLU A 91 -25.26 -7.11 16.84
C GLU A 91 -24.86 -6.53 15.48
N VAL A 92 -25.74 -6.67 14.48
CA VAL A 92 -25.51 -6.10 13.14
C VAL A 92 -25.57 -4.58 13.18
N HIS A 93 -26.46 -4.00 13.99
CA HIS A 93 -26.51 -2.54 14.20
C HIS A 93 -25.21 -2.00 14.80
N THR A 94 -24.66 -2.65 15.82
CA THR A 94 -23.39 -2.27 16.44
C THR A 94 -22.24 -2.36 15.44
N LEU A 95 -22.18 -3.43 14.64
CA LEU A 95 -21.14 -3.63 13.62
C LEU A 95 -21.17 -2.52 12.55
N ILE A 96 -22.36 -2.16 12.07
CA ILE A 96 -22.54 -1.10 11.07
C ILE A 96 -22.13 0.25 11.66
N ALA A 97 -22.58 0.59 12.87
CA ALA A 97 -22.21 1.83 13.54
C ALA A 97 -20.69 1.94 13.74
N HIS A 98 -20.03 0.84 14.11
CA HIS A 98 -18.57 0.78 14.23
C HIS A 98 -17.87 1.03 12.88
N ARG A 99 -18.32 0.38 11.80
CA ARG A 99 -17.74 0.57 10.45
C ARG A 99 -17.95 1.97 9.91
N VAL A 100 -19.12 2.57 10.14
CA VAL A 100 -19.41 3.97 9.80
C VAL A 100 -18.48 4.92 10.57
N SER A 101 -18.24 4.66 11.86
CA SER A 101 -17.30 5.43 12.67
C SER A 101 -15.88 5.39 12.11
N GLU A 102 -15.36 4.21 11.79
CA GLU A 102 -14.01 4.03 11.23
C GLU A 102 -13.81 4.77 9.90
N LEU A 103 -14.83 4.81 9.04
CA LEU A 103 -14.74 5.51 7.74
C LEU A 103 -14.81 7.03 7.88
N ILE A 104 -15.51 7.55 8.88
CA ILE A 104 -15.76 8.99 9.03
C ILE A 104 -14.71 9.66 9.94
N ARG A 105 -14.17 8.95 10.93
CA ARG A 105 -13.19 9.47 11.91
C ARG A 105 -12.03 10.26 11.28
N PRO A 106 -11.34 9.75 10.24
CA PRO A 106 -10.22 10.46 9.64
C PRO A 106 -10.60 11.84 9.08
N GLY A 107 -11.81 11.95 8.51
CA GLY A 107 -12.34 13.21 7.99
C GLY A 107 -12.72 14.19 9.10
N LEU A 108 -13.26 13.70 10.22
CA LEU A 108 -13.61 14.52 11.38
C LEU A 108 -12.38 15.06 12.11
N ASP A 109 -11.35 14.24 12.28
CA ASP A 109 -10.08 14.64 12.90
C ASP A 109 -9.37 15.72 12.07
N TYR A 110 -9.44 15.60 10.74
CA TYR A 110 -8.94 16.62 9.82
C TYR A 110 -9.69 17.95 9.97
N ALA A 111 -11.02 17.92 10.03
CA ALA A 111 -11.86 19.12 10.19
C ALA A 111 -11.68 19.79 11.57
N ALA A 112 -11.49 19.01 12.63
CA ALA A 112 -11.26 19.51 13.98
C ALA A 112 -9.91 20.25 14.11
N ARG A 113 -8.85 19.76 13.46
CA ARG A 113 -7.53 20.42 13.43
C ARG A 113 -7.56 21.80 12.75
N ARG A 114 -8.47 22.01 11.80
CA ARG A 114 -8.58 23.27 11.04
C ARG A 114 -9.23 24.42 11.83
N LYS A 115 -10.03 24.13 12.87
CA LYS A 115 -10.82 25.16 13.59
C LYS A 115 -10.18 25.67 14.88
N GLY A 116 -9.11 25.05 15.38
CA GLY A 116 -8.62 25.31 16.73
C GLY A 116 -7.12 25.58 16.83
N LYS A 117 -6.64 26.72 16.29
CA LYS A 117 -5.54 27.52 16.88
C LYS A 117 -5.06 28.61 15.92
N LYS A 118 -5.26 29.88 16.30
CA LYS A 118 -4.35 30.98 15.92
C LYS A 118 -3.06 30.82 16.72
N THR A 119 -2.28 29.77 16.46
CA THR A 119 -0.92 29.66 16.99
C THR A 119 -0.01 30.56 16.17
N LYS A 120 0.96 31.18 16.86
CA LYS A 120 1.99 32.02 16.26
C LYS A 120 2.60 31.29 15.05
N PHE A 121 2.70 32.02 13.95
CA PHE A 121 2.95 31.59 12.57
C PHE A 121 4.44 31.22 12.33
N SER A 122 5.05 30.39 13.19
CA SER A 122 6.44 29.94 12.99
C SER A 122 6.61 28.42 12.93
N ASP A 123 5.60 27.64 13.30
CA ASP A 123 5.69 26.17 13.23
C ASP A 123 5.01 25.69 11.96
N ALA A 124 5.73 25.78 10.84
CA ALA A 124 5.38 25.01 9.65
C ALA A 124 5.13 23.55 10.08
N PRO A 125 4.04 22.90 9.64
CA PRO A 125 3.74 21.53 10.04
C PRO A 125 4.97 20.68 9.76
N LYS A 126 5.53 20.07 10.81
CA LYS A 126 6.68 19.16 10.69
C LYS A 126 6.30 18.10 9.65
N ARG A 127 6.95 18.15 8.48
CA ARG A 127 6.72 17.17 7.42
C ARG A 127 6.99 15.79 8.01
N ARG A 128 6.09 14.84 7.75
CA ARG A 128 6.34 13.45 8.13
C ARG A 128 7.64 12.99 7.47
N PRO A 129 8.49 12.23 8.16
CA PRO A 129 9.65 11.60 7.53
C PRO A 129 9.20 10.78 6.32
N LEU A 130 9.95 10.86 5.22
CA LEU A 130 9.73 10.01 4.05
C LEU A 130 10.02 8.55 4.42
N ARG A 131 9.18 7.63 3.95
CA ARG A 131 9.33 6.18 4.22
C ARG A 131 10.53 5.55 3.53
N PHE A 132 10.90 6.04 2.34
CA PHE A 132 11.96 5.45 1.53
C PHE A 132 13.15 6.40 1.35
N ALA A 133 14.33 5.80 1.21
CA ALA A 133 15.59 6.50 0.95
C ALA A 133 16.01 6.39 -0.52
N ARG A 134 17.05 7.16 -0.88
CA ARG A 134 17.64 7.07 -2.22
C ARG A 134 18.14 5.65 -2.49
N PHE A 135 17.90 5.19 -3.71
CA PHE A 135 18.19 3.85 -4.22
C PHE A 135 17.37 2.69 -3.64
N ASP A 136 16.42 2.95 -2.75
CA ASP A 136 15.48 1.92 -2.32
C ASP A 136 14.66 1.41 -3.51
N ARG A 137 14.39 0.10 -3.49
CA ARG A 137 13.59 -0.60 -4.48
C ARG A 137 12.11 -0.45 -4.15
N VAL A 138 11.38 0.11 -5.10
CA VAL A 138 9.96 0.41 -4.94
C VAL A 138 9.17 -0.04 -6.15
N VAL A 139 7.85 -0.17 -5.95
CA VAL A 139 6.87 -0.23 -7.02
C VAL A 139 6.05 1.05 -6.93
N CYS A 140 5.95 1.77 -8.03
CA CYS A 140 5.27 3.07 -8.09
C CYS A 140 4.18 3.08 -9.15
N LEU A 141 3.16 3.89 -8.92
CA LEU A 141 2.06 4.10 -9.85
C LEU A 141 2.53 4.99 -11.00
N VAL A 142 2.47 4.49 -12.24
CA VAL A 142 2.91 5.23 -13.45
C VAL A 142 1.73 5.93 -14.16
N GLY A 143 0.50 5.49 -13.89
CA GLY A 143 -0.72 5.98 -14.53
C GLY A 143 -1.00 5.34 -15.90
N GLY A 144 -2.17 5.64 -16.46
CA GLY A 144 -2.67 5.01 -17.69
C GLY A 144 -3.10 3.54 -17.49
N ASP A 145 -3.01 2.74 -18.55
CA ASP A 145 -3.43 1.33 -18.55
C ASP A 145 -2.46 0.41 -17.79
N ARG A 146 -1.19 0.83 -17.66
CA ARG A 146 -0.17 0.13 -16.86
C ARG A 146 -0.04 0.83 -15.52
N GLN A 147 -0.82 0.36 -14.56
CA GLN A 147 -0.97 1.06 -13.29
C GLN A 147 0.36 1.13 -12.52
N TRP A 148 1.16 0.05 -12.50
CA TRP A 148 2.34 -0.04 -11.64
C TRP A 148 3.63 -0.41 -12.40
N ALA A 149 4.77 0.07 -11.90
CA ALA A 149 6.10 -0.34 -12.38
C ALA A 149 7.12 -0.38 -11.24
N SER A 150 8.01 -1.37 -11.29
CA SER A 150 9.16 -1.46 -10.38
C SER A 150 10.27 -0.50 -10.78
N GLY A 151 11.02 0.00 -9.80
CA GLY A 151 12.13 0.91 -10.02
C GLY A 151 12.93 1.18 -8.75
N ASN A 152 13.81 2.19 -8.82
CA ASN A 152 14.54 2.68 -7.65
C ASN A 152 14.41 4.19 -7.50
N ILE A 153 14.44 4.67 -6.26
CA ILE A 153 14.38 6.09 -5.96
C ILE A 153 15.70 6.77 -6.36
N GLN A 154 15.62 7.83 -7.15
CA GLN A 154 16.76 8.61 -7.62
C GLN A 154 16.94 9.92 -6.86
N SER A 155 15.83 10.57 -6.51
CA SER A 155 15.81 11.84 -5.77
C SER A 155 14.67 11.86 -4.74
N LEU A 156 14.85 12.65 -3.68
CA LEU A 156 13.88 12.88 -2.62
C LEU A 156 13.50 14.37 -2.61
N ASN A 157 12.24 14.69 -2.31
CA ASN A 157 11.74 16.07 -2.20
C ASN A 157 12.07 16.94 -3.44
N GLU A 158 11.89 16.40 -4.64
CA GLU A 158 12.16 17.10 -5.89
C GLU A 158 11.10 18.19 -6.13
N VAL A 159 11.52 19.41 -6.40
CA VAL A 159 10.61 20.51 -6.74
C VAL A 159 10.11 20.34 -8.17
N ASP A 160 8.80 20.50 -8.40
CA ASP A 160 8.25 20.44 -9.76
C ASP A 160 8.79 21.63 -10.58
N PRO A 161 9.51 21.40 -11.70
CA PRO A 161 10.06 22.48 -12.52
C PRO A 161 8.97 23.37 -13.15
N SER A 162 7.76 22.84 -13.32
CA SER A 162 6.63 23.60 -13.87
C SER A 162 5.88 24.39 -12.79
N ASN A 163 5.96 23.95 -11.54
CA ASN A 163 5.30 24.58 -10.41
C ASN A 163 6.15 24.46 -9.12
N PRO A 164 7.00 25.46 -8.81
CA PRO A 164 7.90 25.41 -7.65
C PRO A 164 7.22 25.29 -6.27
N THR A 165 5.90 25.45 -6.21
CA THR A 165 5.12 25.27 -4.97
C THR A 165 4.82 23.79 -4.67
N VAL A 166 4.97 22.92 -5.66
CA VAL A 166 4.76 21.47 -5.54
C VAL A 166 6.11 20.80 -5.34
N VAL A 167 6.18 19.92 -4.34
CA VAL A 167 7.36 19.11 -4.02
C VAL A 167 6.96 17.65 -4.04
N PHE A 168 7.57 16.89 -4.95
CA PHE A 168 7.36 15.45 -5.05
C PHE A 168 8.22 14.72 -4.02
N PRO A 169 7.65 13.83 -3.18
CA PRO A 169 8.42 13.07 -2.21
C PRO A 169 9.52 12.24 -2.87
N TYR A 170 9.25 11.66 -4.05
CA TYR A 170 10.18 10.76 -4.74
C TYR A 170 10.20 11.01 -6.25
N VAL A 171 11.38 10.82 -6.84
CA VAL A 171 11.55 10.56 -8.28
C VAL A 171 12.08 9.14 -8.44
N VAL A 172 11.33 8.28 -9.12
CA VAL A 172 11.65 6.85 -9.30
C VAL A 172 12.12 6.62 -10.74
N LYS A 173 13.29 5.98 -10.91
CA LYS A 173 13.69 5.44 -12.21
C LYS A 173 13.13 4.03 -12.35
N THR A 174 12.18 3.88 -13.26
CA THR A 174 11.59 2.59 -13.61
C THR A 174 12.61 1.66 -14.24
N ASP A 175 12.42 0.35 -14.05
CA ASP A 175 13.27 -0.66 -14.65
C ASP A 175 13.19 -0.65 -16.20
N PRO A 176 14.17 -1.26 -16.88
CA PRO A 176 14.03 -1.57 -18.31
C PRO A 176 12.80 -2.44 -18.59
N PRO A 177 12.15 -2.29 -19.75
CA PRO A 177 12.60 -1.47 -20.88
C PRO A 177 12.26 0.02 -20.78
N GLN A 178 11.40 0.44 -19.85
CA GLN A 178 10.95 1.83 -19.77
C GLN A 178 12.11 2.76 -19.39
N GLY A 179 12.84 2.45 -18.31
CA GLY A 179 13.99 3.24 -17.88
C GLY A 179 13.70 4.72 -17.58
N ARG A 180 12.42 5.08 -17.41
CA ARG A 180 11.92 6.46 -17.28
C ARG A 180 11.96 6.93 -15.82
N LEU A 181 12.19 8.23 -15.63
CA LEU A 181 11.99 8.91 -14.36
C LEU A 181 10.52 9.28 -14.18
N ILE A 182 9.93 8.88 -13.07
CA ILE A 182 8.54 9.11 -12.69
C ILE A 182 8.52 9.86 -11.37
N SER A 183 7.86 11.01 -11.33
CA SER A 183 7.62 11.75 -10.08
C SER A 183 6.43 11.14 -9.35
N VAL A 184 6.62 10.77 -8.08
CA VAL A 184 5.54 10.21 -7.24
C VAL A 184 4.84 11.37 -6.53
N PRO A 185 3.50 11.51 -6.64
CA PRO A 185 2.78 12.68 -6.14
C PRO A 185 2.58 12.71 -4.61
N SER A 186 2.59 11.55 -3.95
CA SER A 186 2.40 11.42 -2.50
C SER A 186 3.24 10.27 -1.94
N ASP A 187 3.54 10.28 -0.64
CA ASP A 187 4.20 9.16 0.05
C ASP A 187 3.14 8.26 0.69
N GLU A 188 2.36 7.58 -0.15
CA GLU A 188 1.23 6.76 0.27
C GLU A 188 1.27 5.39 -0.42
N ASN A 189 0.72 4.36 0.22
CA ASN A 189 0.71 2.99 -0.29
C ASN A 189 -0.10 2.80 -1.59
N ASP A 190 -0.90 3.77 -1.98
CA ASP A 190 -1.64 3.77 -3.25
C ASP A 190 -0.84 4.39 -4.42
N THR A 191 0.28 5.04 -4.14
CA THR A 191 1.17 5.66 -5.13
C THR A 191 2.56 5.05 -5.17
N VAL A 192 3.08 4.59 -4.03
CA VAL A 192 4.41 3.97 -3.93
C VAL A 192 4.48 2.98 -2.77
N ARG A 193 5.10 1.83 -3.03
CA ARG A 193 5.31 0.73 -2.07
C ARG A 193 6.72 0.18 -2.16
N ALA A 194 7.18 -0.46 -1.08
CA ALA A 194 8.40 -1.26 -1.13
C ALA A 194 8.25 -2.42 -2.13
N GLU A 195 9.29 -2.68 -2.92
CA GLU A 195 9.33 -3.90 -3.73
C GLU A 195 9.73 -5.09 -2.83
N VAL A 196 8.82 -6.08 -2.75
CA VAL A 196 8.93 -7.28 -1.92
C VAL A 196 8.40 -8.50 -2.68
N CYS A 197 8.54 -9.70 -2.10
CA CYS A 197 7.85 -10.90 -2.59
C CYS A 197 6.37 -10.80 -2.25
N PHE A 198 5.57 -10.50 -3.27
CA PHE A 198 4.13 -10.34 -3.09
C PHE A 198 3.46 -11.70 -2.85
N GLY A 199 2.54 -11.73 -1.87
CA GLY A 199 1.76 -12.92 -1.54
C GLY A 199 0.77 -13.32 -2.63
N GLN A 200 0.16 -14.50 -2.50
CA GLN A 200 -0.97 -14.93 -3.34
C GLN A 200 -2.32 -14.30 -2.94
N ARG A 201 -2.31 -13.24 -2.12
CA ARG A 201 -3.53 -12.54 -1.72
C ARG A 201 -4.13 -11.76 -2.90
N GLU A 202 -5.44 -11.58 -2.86
CA GLU A 202 -6.15 -10.76 -3.83
C GLU A 202 -5.55 -9.34 -3.86
N GLY A 203 -5.26 -8.82 -5.06
CA GLY A 203 -4.56 -7.55 -5.26
C GLY A 203 -3.03 -7.64 -5.29
N ALA A 204 -2.40 -8.58 -4.58
CA ALA A 204 -0.93 -8.69 -4.55
C ALA A 204 -0.35 -9.27 -5.85
N MET A 205 -1.09 -10.16 -6.49
CA MET A 205 -0.72 -10.76 -7.78
C MET A 205 -0.53 -9.73 -8.90
N TRP A 206 -1.22 -8.58 -8.82
CA TRP A 206 -1.00 -7.46 -9.74
C TRP A 206 0.43 -6.91 -9.65
N PHE A 207 0.92 -6.73 -8.42
CA PHE A 207 2.29 -6.24 -8.23
C PHE A 207 3.32 -7.26 -8.72
N THR A 208 3.11 -8.55 -8.47
CA THR A 208 3.96 -9.63 -9.03
C THR A 208 4.08 -9.47 -10.55
N LEU A 209 2.96 -9.35 -11.26
CA LEU A 209 2.92 -9.23 -12.72
C LEU A 209 3.68 -8.01 -13.22
N PHE A 210 3.41 -6.83 -12.65
CA PHE A 210 4.03 -5.58 -13.08
C PHE A 210 5.51 -5.45 -12.70
N CYS A 211 5.99 -6.27 -11.75
CA CYS A 211 7.40 -6.29 -11.37
C CYS A 211 8.20 -7.37 -12.10
N MET A 212 7.59 -8.23 -12.91
CA MET A 212 8.33 -9.25 -13.65
C MET A 212 9.35 -8.59 -14.60
N PRO A 213 10.57 -9.13 -14.68
CA PRO A 213 11.55 -8.62 -15.64
C PRO A 213 11.12 -9.00 -17.07
N ALA A 214 11.40 -8.14 -18.05
CA ALA A 214 11.12 -8.43 -19.45
C ALA A 214 11.87 -9.67 -19.96
N THR A 215 13.05 -9.95 -19.41
CA THR A 215 13.82 -11.14 -19.69
C THR A 215 14.07 -11.91 -18.38
N PRO A 216 13.50 -13.12 -18.22
CA PRO A 216 13.77 -13.91 -17.04
C PRO A 216 15.23 -14.32 -17.01
N ASN A 217 15.87 -14.21 -15.84
CA ASN A 217 17.19 -14.81 -15.63
C ASN A 217 17.06 -16.33 -15.82
N LYS A 218 18.03 -16.98 -16.47
CA LYS A 218 18.02 -18.44 -16.68
C LYS A 218 18.60 -19.21 -15.48
N SER A 219 19.46 -18.57 -14.68
CA SER A 219 20.06 -19.22 -13.51
C SER A 219 19.18 -19.03 -12.28
N ARG A 220 19.10 -20.08 -11.46
CA ARG A 220 18.38 -20.11 -10.18
C ARG A 220 19.36 -20.44 -9.06
N ARG A 221 19.37 -19.62 -8.01
CA ARG A 221 20.19 -19.80 -6.81
C ARG A 221 19.66 -20.89 -5.88
N PHE A 222 18.35 -21.12 -5.88
CA PHE A 222 17.68 -22.01 -4.93
C PHE A 222 16.93 -23.13 -5.65
N GLY A 223 16.88 -24.30 -5.02
CA GLY A 223 16.12 -25.47 -5.42
C GLY A 223 14.84 -25.67 -4.60
N VAL A 224 13.96 -26.56 -5.05
CA VAL A 224 12.80 -27.01 -4.26
C VAL A 224 13.28 -27.64 -2.95
N GLY A 225 12.67 -27.27 -1.83
CA GLY A 225 13.05 -27.71 -0.48
C GLY A 225 14.07 -26.82 0.22
N ASP A 226 14.72 -25.90 -0.50
CA ASP A 226 15.68 -24.97 0.11
C ASP A 226 15.00 -24.01 1.10
N ARG A 227 15.73 -23.71 2.17
CA ARG A 227 15.33 -22.75 3.20
C ARG A 227 15.82 -21.35 2.85
N VAL A 228 14.88 -20.43 2.71
CA VAL A 228 15.15 -19.05 2.26
C VAL A 228 14.55 -18.03 3.22
N ALA A 229 15.09 -16.82 3.17
CA ALA A 229 14.46 -15.63 3.73
C ALA A 229 13.89 -14.79 2.57
N CYS A 230 12.58 -14.50 2.63
CA CYS A 230 11.88 -13.69 1.64
C CYS A 230 11.53 -12.33 2.21
N ALA A 231 11.74 -11.28 1.42
CA ALA A 231 11.28 -9.94 1.74
C ALA A 231 9.75 -9.91 1.58
N VAL A 232 9.02 -9.48 2.60
CA VAL A 232 7.56 -9.35 2.59
C VAL A 232 7.14 -8.00 3.16
N GLU A 233 5.92 -7.55 2.87
CA GLU A 233 5.33 -6.41 3.56
C GLU A 233 5.21 -6.73 5.07
N ASP A 234 5.52 -5.76 5.93
CA ASP A 234 5.20 -5.87 7.34
C ASP A 234 3.72 -5.51 7.60
N GLU A 235 3.29 -5.55 8.85
CA GLU A 235 1.91 -5.24 9.24
C GLU A 235 1.51 -3.78 8.95
N THR A 236 2.49 -2.88 8.88
CA THR A 236 2.25 -1.45 8.58
C THR A 236 2.06 -1.22 7.08
N GLY A 237 2.66 -2.07 6.25
CA GLY A 237 2.76 -1.88 4.80
C GLY A 237 3.71 -0.76 4.37
N ASP A 238 4.28 -0.04 5.33
CA ASP A 238 5.27 1.02 5.07
C ASP A 238 6.68 0.46 4.95
N TYR A 239 6.94 -0.68 5.61
CA TYR A 239 8.24 -1.35 5.61
C TYR A 239 8.14 -2.79 5.14
N SER A 240 9.27 -3.48 5.21
CA SER A 240 9.37 -4.88 4.85
C SER A 240 10.16 -5.65 5.90
N SER A 241 9.90 -6.95 5.96
CA SER A 241 10.59 -7.89 6.84
C SER A 241 11.10 -9.08 6.04
N TRP A 242 12.19 -9.68 6.51
CA TRP A 242 12.66 -10.99 6.09
C TRP A 242 11.88 -12.04 6.87
N LEU A 243 11.05 -12.82 6.18
CA LEU A 243 10.39 -13.99 6.76
C LEU A 243 10.98 -15.29 6.23
N PRO A 244 11.16 -16.30 7.10
CA PRO A 244 11.68 -17.59 6.71
C PRO A 244 10.62 -18.40 5.95
N GLY A 245 11.07 -19.21 5.00
CA GLY A 245 10.21 -20.11 4.23
C GLY A 245 10.95 -21.21 3.50
N THR A 246 10.19 -22.09 2.86
CA THR A 246 10.69 -23.17 2.01
C THR A 246 10.26 -22.94 0.57
N VAL A 247 11.19 -23.09 -0.37
CA VAL A 247 10.87 -23.09 -1.81
C VAL A 247 10.02 -24.33 -2.13
N LEU A 248 8.77 -24.12 -2.55
CA LEU A 248 7.86 -25.19 -2.93
C LEU A 248 8.06 -25.60 -4.39
N GLU A 249 8.15 -24.61 -5.28
CA GLU A 249 8.22 -24.81 -6.72
C GLU A 249 9.16 -23.78 -7.36
N MET A 250 9.86 -24.22 -8.40
CA MET A 250 10.69 -23.37 -9.26
C MET A 250 9.98 -23.12 -10.59
N GLU A 251 10.26 -21.97 -11.22
CA GLU A 251 9.60 -21.56 -12.48
C GLU A 251 8.06 -21.62 -12.39
N TYR A 252 7.53 -21.30 -11.21
CA TYR A 252 6.12 -21.42 -10.88
C TYR A 252 5.28 -20.59 -11.84
N CYS A 253 4.37 -21.26 -12.54
CA CYS A 253 3.43 -20.63 -13.45
C CYS A 253 2.13 -20.29 -12.72
N PHE A 254 1.80 -19.00 -12.66
CA PHE A 254 0.55 -18.51 -12.08
C PHE A 254 -0.39 -17.90 -13.15
N GLU A 255 -0.15 -18.24 -14.42
CA GLU A 255 -0.89 -17.72 -15.58
C GLU A 255 -2.41 -17.94 -15.46
N GLU A 256 -2.86 -19.10 -14.98
CA GLU A 256 -4.30 -19.35 -14.79
C GLU A 256 -4.94 -18.37 -13.79
N ALA A 257 -4.23 -18.06 -12.71
CA ALA A 257 -4.69 -17.09 -11.73
C ALA A 257 -4.63 -15.66 -12.31
N ALA A 258 -3.58 -15.35 -13.06
CA ALA A 258 -3.38 -14.06 -13.69
C ALA A 258 -4.41 -13.75 -14.80
N LYS A 259 -4.78 -14.75 -15.62
CA LYS A 259 -5.85 -14.64 -16.64
C LYS A 259 -7.19 -14.25 -16.04
N LYS A 260 -7.48 -14.65 -14.80
CA LYS A 260 -8.71 -14.25 -14.11
C LYS A 260 -8.70 -12.76 -13.73
N LEU A 261 -7.52 -12.18 -13.47
CA LEU A 261 -7.39 -10.75 -13.18
C LEU A 261 -7.33 -9.89 -14.44
N LEU A 262 -6.72 -10.43 -15.49
CA LEU A 262 -6.42 -9.74 -16.74
C LEU A 262 -6.82 -10.63 -17.92
N PRO A 263 -8.14 -10.79 -18.18
CA PRO A 263 -8.64 -11.65 -19.24
C PRO A 263 -8.25 -11.15 -20.63
N ASP A 264 -8.12 -9.83 -20.80
CA ASP A 264 -7.81 -9.19 -22.09
C ASP A 264 -6.31 -9.05 -22.35
N TRP A 265 -5.45 -9.51 -21.44
CA TRP A 265 -3.99 -9.43 -21.61
C TRP A 265 -3.51 -10.55 -22.55
N GLU A 266 -2.62 -10.22 -23.48
CA GLU A 266 -2.00 -11.23 -24.37
C GLU A 266 -0.95 -12.03 -23.60
N TRP A 267 -1.30 -13.27 -23.23
CA TRP A 267 -0.40 -14.21 -22.56
C TRP A 267 0.38 -15.02 -23.61
N ASP A 268 1.70 -14.82 -23.68
CA ASP A 268 2.62 -15.54 -24.57
C ASP A 268 3.23 -16.82 -23.93
N GLY A 269 2.73 -17.23 -22.76
CA GLY A 269 3.23 -18.37 -21.97
C GLY A 269 4.56 -18.12 -21.24
N VAL A 270 5.22 -16.98 -21.48
CA VAL A 270 6.40 -16.52 -20.74
C VAL A 270 5.96 -15.60 -19.60
N HIS A 271 4.97 -14.75 -19.85
CA HIS A 271 4.33 -13.94 -18.81
C HIS A 271 3.60 -14.84 -17.80
N GLY A 272 3.81 -14.58 -16.51
CA GLY A 272 3.17 -15.35 -15.44
C GLY A 272 4.03 -16.49 -14.89
N ARG A 273 5.32 -16.55 -15.22
CA ARG A 273 6.29 -17.44 -14.56
C ARG A 273 7.18 -16.65 -13.60
N VAL A 274 7.19 -17.06 -12.34
CA VAL A 274 8.12 -16.51 -11.34
C VAL A 274 9.23 -17.52 -11.01
N PRO A 275 10.45 -17.06 -10.68
CA PRO A 275 11.54 -17.91 -10.23
C PRO A 275 11.15 -18.93 -9.15
N TYR A 276 10.43 -18.48 -8.11
CA TYR A 276 10.08 -19.33 -6.97
C TYR A 276 8.67 -19.05 -6.43
N GLN A 277 7.97 -20.12 -6.08
CA GLN A 277 6.88 -20.07 -5.09
C GLN A 277 7.46 -20.53 -3.74
N VAL A 278 7.30 -19.70 -2.71
CA VAL A 278 7.80 -19.99 -1.37
C VAL A 278 6.63 -20.06 -0.40
N GLN A 279 6.60 -21.10 0.42
CA GLN A 279 5.72 -21.16 1.59
C GLN A 279 6.49 -20.67 2.81
N LEU A 280 6.03 -19.55 3.36
CA LEU A 280 6.58 -19.01 4.58
C LEU A 280 6.21 -19.91 5.76
N ASP A 281 7.00 -19.84 6.83
CA ASP A 281 6.74 -20.62 8.05
C ASP A 281 5.41 -20.22 8.74
N THR A 282 4.88 -19.04 8.39
CA THR A 282 3.54 -18.59 8.78
C THR A 282 2.40 -19.31 8.05
N GLY A 283 2.73 -20.17 7.07
CA GLY A 283 1.78 -20.88 6.21
C GLY A 283 1.38 -20.12 4.94
N VAL A 284 1.70 -18.82 4.85
CA VAL A 284 1.39 -17.97 3.70
C VAL A 284 2.29 -18.29 2.51
N LYS A 285 1.74 -18.30 1.29
CA LYS A 285 2.50 -18.46 0.05
C LYS A 285 2.83 -17.09 -0.57
N VAL A 286 4.09 -16.92 -0.96
CA VAL A 286 4.59 -15.74 -1.67
C VAL A 286 5.22 -16.12 -3.01
N LEU A 287 5.15 -15.19 -3.95
CA LEU A 287 5.72 -15.31 -5.28
C LEU A 287 6.97 -14.43 -5.37
N VAL A 288 8.12 -15.06 -5.62
CA VAL A 288 9.39 -14.34 -5.79
C VAL A 288 9.56 -14.02 -7.27
N HIS A 289 9.15 -12.82 -7.70
CA HIS A 289 9.13 -12.43 -9.12
C HIS A 289 10.52 -12.24 -9.75
N ARG A 290 11.58 -12.09 -8.95
CA ARG A 290 12.98 -12.03 -9.42
C ARG A 290 13.91 -12.77 -8.49
N ASP A 291 14.86 -13.50 -9.07
CA ASP A 291 15.94 -14.13 -8.31
C ASP A 291 17.05 -13.12 -7.99
N GLU A 292 16.72 -12.14 -7.15
CA GLU A 292 17.64 -11.07 -6.75
C GLU A 292 17.81 -10.99 -5.24
N HIS A 293 18.99 -10.55 -4.80
CA HIS A 293 19.39 -10.59 -3.39
C HIS A 293 18.55 -9.69 -2.48
N TRP A 294 17.81 -8.73 -3.04
CA TRP A 294 16.93 -7.87 -2.26
C TRP A 294 15.53 -8.46 -2.06
N LEU A 295 15.16 -9.54 -2.74
CA LEU A 295 13.86 -10.22 -2.58
C LEU A 295 13.98 -11.55 -1.86
N VAL A 296 15.02 -12.33 -2.18
CA VAL A 296 15.22 -13.66 -1.60
C VAL A 296 16.70 -13.92 -1.33
N ARG A 297 16.98 -14.48 -0.15
CA ARG A 297 18.31 -14.81 0.37
C ARG A 297 18.32 -16.21 1.00
N ASP A 298 19.50 -16.81 1.11
CA ASP A 298 19.69 -18.05 1.87
C ASP A 298 19.43 -17.78 3.36
N LEU A 299 18.55 -18.56 4.00
CA LEU A 299 18.18 -18.35 5.41
C LEU A 299 19.39 -18.50 6.37
N ARG A 300 20.40 -19.30 6.00
CA ARG A 300 21.63 -19.46 6.79
C ARG A 300 22.53 -18.23 6.74
N LEU A 301 22.32 -17.38 5.74
CA LEU A 301 23.08 -16.15 5.49
C LEU A 301 22.29 -14.90 5.86
N GLN A 302 20.96 -14.93 5.81
CA GLN A 302 20.07 -13.87 6.23
C GLN A 302 19.06 -14.42 7.24
N GLU A 303 19.15 -13.98 8.49
CA GLU A 303 18.16 -14.32 9.50
C GLU A 303 16.85 -13.57 9.25
N ALA A 304 15.76 -14.12 9.79
CA ALA A 304 14.46 -13.47 9.81
C ALA A 304 14.49 -12.21 10.67
N GLY A 305 13.67 -11.22 10.32
CA GLY A 305 13.58 -9.97 11.07
C GLY A 305 13.31 -8.77 10.18
N ILE A 306 13.56 -7.57 10.71
CA ILE A 306 13.34 -6.32 9.98
C ILE A 306 14.27 -6.25 8.76
N ARG A 307 13.74 -5.87 7.59
CA ARG A 307 14.55 -5.66 6.38
C ARG A 307 15.17 -4.26 6.41
N GLN A 308 16.18 -4.12 7.26
CA GLN A 308 17.01 -2.92 7.41
C GLN A 308 18.47 -3.34 7.53
N ALA A 309 19.38 -2.55 6.95
CA ALA A 309 20.79 -2.67 7.22
C ALA A 309 21.12 -2.20 8.64
N ALA A 310 22.31 -2.54 9.15
CA ALA A 310 22.73 -2.17 10.50
C ALA A 310 22.75 -0.65 10.77
N ASN A 311 22.88 0.17 9.72
CA ASN A 311 22.81 1.63 9.79
C ASN A 311 21.37 2.17 9.68
N GLY A 312 20.36 1.31 9.76
CA GLY A 312 18.93 1.66 9.63
C GLY A 312 18.47 1.90 8.19
N VAL A 313 19.37 1.84 7.19
CA VAL A 313 19.01 2.07 5.78
C VAL A 313 18.33 0.83 5.21
N HIS A 314 17.22 1.02 4.49
CA HIS A 314 16.44 -0.07 3.91
C HIS A 314 17.07 -0.71 2.66
N CYS A 315 18.08 -0.05 2.08
CA CYS A 315 18.80 -0.53 0.90
C CYS A 315 19.67 -1.76 1.22
N CYS A 316 19.13 -2.93 0.88
CA CYS A 316 19.81 -4.22 1.03
C CYS A 316 20.97 -4.33 0.03
N LYS A 317 22.20 -4.13 0.51
CA LYS A 317 23.42 -4.33 -0.29
C LYS A 317 23.55 -5.79 -0.74
N ARG A 318 24.12 -6.00 -1.93
CA ARG A 318 24.44 -7.34 -2.46
C ARG A 318 25.48 -8.04 -1.59
N ILE A 319 26.53 -7.29 -1.24
CA ILE A 319 27.62 -7.77 -0.39
C ILE A 319 27.42 -7.17 0.99
N GLU A 320 27.35 -8.03 1.99
CA GLU A 320 27.19 -7.67 3.39
C GLU A 320 28.42 -8.13 4.18
N ARG A 321 29.01 -7.24 4.96
CA ARG A 321 30.07 -7.59 5.90
C ARG A 321 29.45 -7.86 7.26
N ARG A 322 29.78 -9.00 7.86
CA ARG A 322 29.32 -9.37 9.20
C ARG A 322 30.42 -10.08 9.97
N GLN A 323 30.37 -9.97 11.30
CA GLN A 323 31.23 -10.77 12.17
C GLN A 323 30.48 -12.03 12.61
N ARG A 324 31.10 -13.21 12.43
CA ARG A 324 30.56 -14.49 12.90
C ARG A 324 31.67 -15.32 13.52
N ASN A 325 31.48 -15.76 14.76
CA ASN A 325 32.48 -16.51 15.53
C ASN A 325 33.83 -15.78 15.61
N GLY A 326 33.81 -14.44 15.79
CA GLY A 326 35.00 -13.61 15.87
C GLY A 326 35.68 -13.28 14.53
N VAL A 327 35.29 -13.91 13.42
CA VAL A 327 35.88 -13.68 12.08
C VAL A 327 34.97 -12.79 11.25
N TRP A 328 35.55 -11.76 10.62
CA TRP A 328 34.86 -10.92 9.66
C TRP A 328 34.71 -11.63 8.31
N GLN A 329 33.49 -11.60 7.78
CA GLN A 329 33.13 -12.28 6.54
C GLN A 329 32.33 -11.34 5.64
N ALA A 330 32.69 -11.31 4.36
CA ALA A 330 31.90 -10.71 3.29
C ALA A 330 31.01 -11.79 2.66
N VAL A 331 29.70 -11.59 2.73
CA VAL A 331 28.68 -12.47 2.18
C VAL A 331 28.15 -11.85 0.89
N ASP A 332 28.40 -12.49 -0.26
CA ASP A 332 27.74 -12.13 -1.52
C ASP A 332 26.40 -12.86 -1.61
N HIS A 333 25.32 -12.19 -1.26
CA HIS A 333 23.97 -12.76 -1.26
C HIS A 333 23.50 -13.19 -2.65
N LYS A 334 24.12 -12.72 -3.75
CA LYS A 334 23.80 -13.18 -5.11
C LYS A 334 24.50 -14.49 -5.47
N THR A 335 25.67 -14.78 -4.93
CA THR A 335 26.39 -16.03 -5.21
C THR A 335 26.37 -17.02 -4.05
N CYS A 336 25.82 -16.61 -2.90
CA CYS A 336 25.86 -17.30 -1.61
C CYS A 336 27.28 -17.64 -1.14
N LYS A 337 28.30 -16.98 -1.72
CA LYS A 337 29.70 -17.17 -1.33
C LYS A 337 30.03 -16.32 -0.12
N VAL A 338 30.66 -16.95 0.85
CA VAL A 338 31.19 -16.32 2.06
C VAL A 338 32.72 -16.29 1.94
N ARG A 339 33.32 -15.13 2.12
CA ARG A 339 34.77 -14.95 2.08
C ARG A 339 35.24 -14.24 3.35
N PRO A 340 36.38 -14.60 3.93
CA PRO A 340 37.01 -13.78 4.96
C PRO A 340 37.26 -12.37 4.43
N CYS A 341 37.12 -11.36 5.28
CA CYS A 341 37.50 -9.99 4.97
C CYS A 341 38.04 -9.29 6.22
N ASP A 342 38.68 -8.14 6.01
CA ASP A 342 39.10 -7.28 7.12
C ASP A 342 37.88 -6.66 7.83
N PRO A 343 38.00 -6.29 9.11
CA PRO A 343 37.00 -5.48 9.79
C PRO A 343 36.71 -4.22 8.95
N PRO A 344 35.47 -3.69 8.96
CA PRO A 344 35.26 -2.34 8.48
C PRO A 344 36.23 -1.44 9.25
N GLU A 345 37.02 -0.67 8.51
CA GLU A 345 37.74 0.46 9.12
C GLU A 345 36.68 1.24 9.88
N SER A 346 36.95 1.57 11.15
CA SER A 346 36.06 2.46 11.89
C SER A 346 36.02 3.74 11.07
N ASP A 347 34.93 3.94 10.32
CA ASP A 347 34.70 5.17 9.56
C ASP A 347 34.72 6.30 10.59
N ASP A 348 35.88 6.91 10.76
CA ASP A 348 36.10 8.09 11.59
C ASP A 348 35.34 9.24 10.91
N SER A 349 34.09 9.39 11.32
CA SER A 349 33.32 10.65 11.39
C SER A 349 33.35 11.55 10.14
N ASP A 350 32.34 11.41 9.27
CA ASP A 350 31.86 12.50 8.40
C ASP A 350 30.49 13.01 8.86
#